data_AF-A0AAX4H664-F1
#
_entry.id   AF-A0AAX4H664-F1
#
_cell.length_a   1.000
_cell.length_b   1.000
_cell.length_c   1.000
_cell.angle_alpha   90.00
_cell.angle_beta   90.00
_cell.angle_gamma   90.00
#
_symmetry.space_group_name_H-M   'P 1'
#
loop_
_entity.id
_entity.type
_entity.pdbx_description
1 polymer ?
#
loop_
_entity_poly.entity_id
_entity_poly.type
_entity_poly.pdbx_seq_one_letter_code
_entity_poly.pdbx_strand_id
1 'polypeptide(L)'
;MPKALRYKTGKEMLPRIFFQKISTTELHIHENLHRPHPCTSSILQFPLLLYFSPTMSLLKKVSQAQIRQVKQLSAQIFGESYNPDNIRNGAKVLAAPLKGPAIASYYGDNNSTPTFKDFKQWFPELKLVDPKEEYRVMMVALRKKRNKGAPKKKTS
;
A
#
# COMPACT_ATOMS: atom_id res chain seq x y z
N MET A 1 -29.16 34.17 -18.89
CA MET A 1 -28.35 33.01 -19.31
C MET A 1 -27.79 32.31 -18.06
N PRO A 2 -28.41 31.24 -17.55
CA PRO A 2 -27.85 30.50 -16.42
C PRO A 2 -26.79 29.48 -16.89
N LYS A 3 -25.65 29.43 -16.18
CA LYS A 3 -24.56 28.48 -16.42
C LYS A 3 -24.96 27.10 -15.89
N ALA A 4 -24.95 26.10 -16.77
CA ALA A 4 -25.24 24.71 -16.43
C ALA A 4 -24.16 24.11 -15.51
N LEU A 5 -24.56 23.55 -14.37
CA LEU A 5 -23.71 22.73 -13.51
C LEU A 5 -23.61 21.32 -14.12
N ARG A 6 -22.39 20.96 -14.57
CA ARG A 6 -22.04 19.59 -14.96
C ARG A 6 -21.82 18.75 -13.71
N TYR A 7 -22.75 17.86 -13.40
CA TYR A 7 -22.51 16.78 -12.44
C TYR A 7 -21.70 15.67 -13.13
N LYS A 8 -20.51 15.36 -12.61
CA LYS A 8 -19.73 14.20 -13.06
C LYS A 8 -20.35 12.94 -12.46
N THR A 9 -20.99 12.13 -13.29
CA THR A 9 -21.38 10.74 -13.00
C THR A 9 -20.13 9.89 -12.79
N GLY A 10 -19.77 9.60 -11.55
CA GLY A 10 -18.76 8.60 -11.20
C GLY A 10 -19.40 7.22 -11.16
N LYS A 11 -19.09 6.37 -12.14
CA LYS A 11 -19.36 4.94 -12.10
C LYS A 11 -18.54 4.32 -10.97
N GLU A 12 -19.20 3.82 -9.94
CA GLU A 12 -18.56 3.02 -8.90
C GLU A 12 -18.13 1.67 -9.49
N MET A 13 -16.83 1.51 -9.77
CA MET A 13 -16.24 0.20 -9.97
C MET A 13 -15.85 -0.37 -8.60
N LEU A 14 -16.62 -1.35 -8.14
CA LEU A 14 -16.29 -2.14 -6.96
C LEU A 14 -14.93 -2.84 -7.14
N PRO A 15 -14.00 -2.77 -6.16
CA PRO A 15 -12.78 -3.55 -6.23
C PRO A 15 -13.05 -5.03 -5.92
N ARG A 16 -12.56 -5.85 -6.85
CA ARG A 16 -12.48 -7.30 -6.88
C ARG A 16 -11.79 -7.84 -5.62
N ILE A 17 -12.53 -8.57 -4.79
CA ILE A 17 -12.01 -9.29 -3.61
C ILE A 17 -11.04 -10.37 -4.11
N PHE A 18 -9.77 -10.29 -3.73
CA PHE A 18 -8.77 -11.31 -4.06
C PHE A 18 -8.03 -11.78 -2.80
N PHE A 19 -8.39 -13.00 -2.39
CA PHE A 19 -7.58 -14.05 -1.78
C PHE A 19 -6.56 -13.68 -0.69
N GLN A 20 -6.98 -13.96 0.55
CA GLN A 20 -6.11 -14.17 1.71
C GLN A 20 -5.22 -15.40 1.47
N LYS A 21 -3.89 -15.22 1.49
CA LYS A 21 -2.94 -16.33 1.50
C LYS A 21 -2.86 -16.96 2.89
N ILE A 22 -3.10 -18.27 2.92
CA ILE A 22 -2.99 -19.16 4.06
C ILE A 22 -1.52 -19.25 4.49
N SER A 23 -1.27 -19.06 5.79
CA SER A 23 0.01 -19.34 6.45
C SER A 23 0.15 -20.85 6.67
N THR A 24 1.15 -21.47 6.06
CA THR A 24 1.52 -22.87 6.33
C THR A 24 2.66 -22.91 7.34
N THR A 25 2.36 -23.38 8.55
CA THR A 25 3.33 -23.73 9.60
C THR A 25 3.55 -25.25 9.61
N GLU A 26 4.83 -25.63 9.58
CA GLU A 26 5.43 -26.75 10.34
C GLU A 26 4.79 -28.15 10.17
N LEU A 27 5.38 -28.99 9.31
CA LEU A 27 5.22 -30.45 9.38
C LEU A 27 6.50 -31.08 9.95
N HIS A 28 6.39 -31.54 11.19
CA HIS A 28 7.28 -32.53 11.80
C HIS A 28 7.10 -33.87 11.08
N ILE A 29 8.18 -34.45 10.56
CA ILE A 29 8.25 -35.87 10.23
C ILE A 29 9.54 -36.43 10.84
N HIS A 30 9.36 -37.20 11.90
CA HIS A 30 10.32 -38.18 12.39
C HIS A 30 9.93 -39.51 11.77
N GLU A 31 10.80 -40.10 10.94
CA GLU A 31 10.70 -41.54 10.66
C GLU A 31 12.10 -42.11 10.37
N ASN A 32 12.59 -42.86 11.36
CA ASN A 32 13.74 -43.76 11.25
C ASN A 32 13.27 -45.04 10.55
N LEU A 33 14.03 -45.59 9.60
CA LEU A 33 14.10 -47.06 9.36
C LEU A 33 15.35 -47.45 8.53
N HIS A 34 16.24 -48.15 9.24
CA HIS A 34 17.29 -49.11 8.89
C HIS A 34 17.54 -49.58 7.42
N ARG A 35 18.81 -49.41 6.98
CA ARG A 35 19.81 -50.35 6.33
C ARG A 35 19.40 -51.18 5.07
N PRO A 36 20.31 -51.78 4.26
CA PRO A 36 21.78 -51.92 4.39
C PRO A 36 22.63 -51.62 3.11
N HIS A 37 23.96 -51.59 3.31
CA HIS A 37 24.98 -51.67 2.27
C HIS A 37 25.03 -53.07 1.63
N PRO A 38 25.37 -53.20 0.33
CA PRO A 38 26.03 -54.39 -0.18
C PRO A 38 27.49 -54.12 -0.55
N CYS A 39 28.33 -55.02 -0.03
CA CYS A 39 29.76 -55.16 -0.29
C CYS A 39 30.00 -55.91 -1.61
N THR A 40 31.08 -55.54 -2.30
CA THR A 40 32.02 -56.36 -3.10
C THR A 40 31.56 -57.22 -4.29
N SER A 41 32.49 -57.26 -5.27
CA SER A 41 32.81 -58.31 -6.25
C SER A 41 32.39 -58.06 -7.71
N SER A 42 33.40 -57.64 -8.49
CA SER A 42 33.83 -58.18 -9.79
C SER A 42 32.86 -59.12 -10.52
N ILE A 43 32.65 -58.90 -11.84
CA ILE A 43 32.91 -59.87 -12.95
C ILE A 43 32.32 -59.38 -14.29
N LEU A 44 33.20 -59.35 -15.31
CA LEU A 44 32.99 -59.56 -16.76
C LEU A 44 32.42 -58.44 -17.67
N GLN A 45 33.37 -57.73 -18.30
CA GLN A 45 33.65 -57.71 -19.74
C GLN A 45 32.64 -58.42 -20.68
N PHE A 46 31.89 -57.66 -21.47
CA PHE A 46 31.52 -57.99 -22.86
C PHE A 46 31.31 -56.70 -23.66
N PRO A 47 32.03 -56.49 -24.78
CA PRO A 47 31.77 -55.40 -25.71
C PRO A 47 30.85 -55.88 -26.83
N LEU A 48 29.91 -55.06 -27.30
CA LEU A 48 29.47 -55.01 -28.72
C LEU A 48 28.44 -53.88 -28.93
N LEU A 49 28.96 -52.82 -29.56
CA LEU A 49 28.33 -51.97 -30.58
C LEU A 49 26.80 -51.85 -30.60
N LEU A 50 26.28 -50.70 -30.14
CA LEU A 50 25.28 -49.94 -30.89
C LEU A 50 25.52 -48.44 -30.69
N TYR A 51 25.54 -47.72 -31.82
CA TYR A 51 25.72 -46.29 -31.96
C TYR A 51 24.68 -45.51 -31.14
N PHE A 52 25.00 -45.16 -29.91
CA PHE A 52 24.34 -44.05 -29.24
C PHE A 52 25.11 -42.80 -29.62
N SER A 53 24.61 -42.11 -30.66
CA SER A 53 25.03 -40.75 -31.00
C SER A 53 25.06 -39.95 -29.70
N PRO A 54 26.20 -39.31 -29.32
CA PRO A 54 26.16 -38.33 -28.27
C PRO A 54 25.31 -37.20 -28.83
N THR A 55 24.04 -37.17 -28.43
CA THR A 55 23.18 -36.01 -28.60
C THR A 55 24.02 -34.83 -28.13
N MET A 56 24.46 -34.01 -29.08
CA MET A 56 25.17 -32.78 -28.81
C MET A 56 24.37 -32.08 -27.72
N SER A 57 24.93 -31.99 -26.52
CA SER A 57 24.40 -31.12 -25.48
C SER A 57 24.65 -29.69 -25.94
N LEU A 58 23.82 -29.25 -26.90
CA LEU A 58 23.71 -27.90 -27.47
C LEU A 58 23.17 -26.89 -26.44
N LEU A 59 23.37 -27.14 -25.14
CA LEU A 59 23.13 -26.15 -24.11
C LEU A 59 24.36 -25.27 -24.03
N LYS A 60 24.44 -24.30 -24.95
CA LYS A 60 25.37 -23.18 -24.86
C LYS A 60 25.18 -22.55 -23.48
N LYS A 61 26.14 -22.76 -22.58
CA LYS A 61 26.10 -22.22 -21.22
C LYS A 61 26.10 -20.69 -21.30
N VAL A 62 25.02 -20.07 -20.86
CA VAL A 62 24.89 -18.61 -20.86
C VAL A 62 25.96 -18.01 -19.94
N SER A 63 26.69 -17.00 -20.42
CA SER A 63 27.71 -16.34 -19.61
C SER A 63 27.08 -15.34 -18.64
N GLN A 64 27.65 -15.20 -17.45
CA GLN A 64 27.18 -14.22 -16.47
C GLN A 64 27.25 -12.78 -17.01
N ALA A 65 28.25 -12.49 -17.86
CA ALA A 65 28.41 -11.21 -18.53
C ALA A 65 27.24 -10.91 -19.49
N GLN A 66 26.80 -11.89 -20.29
CA GLN A 66 25.64 -11.75 -21.17
C GLN A 66 24.37 -11.45 -20.38
N ILE A 67 24.16 -12.14 -19.24
CA ILE A 67 22.99 -11.89 -18.37
C ILE A 67 23.03 -10.46 -17.82
N ARG A 68 24.21 -9.96 -17.41
CA ARG A 68 24.38 -8.57 -16.94
C ARG A 68 24.06 -7.56 -18.04
N GLN A 69 24.54 -7.79 -19.27
CA GLN A 69 24.26 -6.92 -20.42
C GLN A 69 22.77 -6.88 -20.75
N VAL A 70 22.09 -8.03 -20.76
CA VAL A 70 20.64 -8.10 -21.01
C VAL A 70 19.87 -7.35 -19.92
N LYS A 71 20.24 -7.52 -18.64
CA LYS A 71 19.61 -6.79 -17.53
C LYS A 71 19.85 -5.27 -17.59
N GLN A 72 21.04 -4.85 -18.00
CA GLN A 72 21.35 -3.44 -18.19
C GLN A 72 20.51 -2.86 -19.33
N LEU A 73 20.43 -3.56 -20.46
CA LEU A 73 19.65 -3.16 -21.63
C LEU A 73 18.15 -3.14 -21.32
N SER A 74 17.61 -4.11 -20.59
CA SER A 74 16.20 -4.10 -20.17
C SER A 74 15.90 -2.90 -19.28
N ALA A 75 16.76 -2.60 -18.30
CA ALA A 75 16.60 -1.44 -17.44
C ALA A 75 16.62 -0.12 -18.24
N GLN A 76 17.46 -0.02 -19.27
CA GLN A 76 17.48 1.13 -20.18
C GLN A 76 16.19 1.24 -21.02
N ILE A 77 15.66 0.13 -21.53
CA ILE A 77 14.41 0.12 -22.31
C ILE A 77 13.22 0.57 -21.46
N PHE A 78 13.13 0.10 -20.21
CA PHE A 78 11.99 0.35 -19.33
C PHE A 78 12.17 1.56 -18.38
N GLY A 79 13.32 2.24 -18.44
CA GLY A 79 13.62 3.36 -17.55
C GLY A 79 13.77 2.95 -16.07
N GLU A 80 14.15 1.71 -15.81
CA GLU A 80 14.39 1.18 -14.46
C GLU A 80 15.84 1.42 -14.00
N SER A 81 16.11 1.37 -12.69
CA SER A 81 17.48 1.49 -12.18
C SER A 81 18.21 0.14 -12.20
N TYR A 82 19.39 0.08 -12.81
CA TYR A 82 20.27 -1.09 -12.78
C TYR A 82 21.30 -0.98 -11.63
N ASN A 83 21.25 -1.91 -10.66
CA ASN A 83 22.14 -1.94 -9.48
C ASN A 83 22.88 -3.30 -9.36
N PRO A 84 24.01 -3.50 -10.08
CA PRO A 84 24.72 -4.77 -10.08
C PRO A 84 25.43 -5.10 -8.76
N ASP A 85 25.86 -4.07 -8.01
CA ASP A 85 26.64 -4.21 -6.77
C ASP A 85 25.76 -4.27 -5.51
N ASN A 86 24.43 -4.20 -5.68
CA ASN A 86 23.45 -4.20 -4.60
C ASN A 86 23.70 -3.11 -3.54
N ILE A 87 24.21 -1.94 -3.96
CA ILE A 87 24.48 -0.80 -3.07
C ILE A 87 23.14 -0.19 -2.62
N ARG A 88 23.06 0.23 -1.36
CA ARG A 88 21.87 0.91 -0.80
C ARG A 88 21.77 2.33 -1.34
N ASN A 89 20.92 2.54 -2.34
CA ASN A 89 20.75 3.82 -3.05
C ASN A 89 19.47 4.60 -2.67
N GLY A 90 18.68 4.12 -1.70
CA GLY A 90 17.46 4.80 -1.23
C GLY A 90 16.24 4.70 -2.16
N ALA A 91 16.33 3.97 -3.29
CA ALA A 91 15.24 3.85 -4.26
C ALA A 91 13.92 3.34 -3.64
N LYS A 92 14.00 2.47 -2.61
CA LYS A 92 12.83 1.99 -1.85
C LYS A 92 12.03 3.12 -1.21
N VAL A 93 12.70 4.15 -0.69
CA VAL A 93 12.05 5.28 -0.01
C VAL A 93 11.35 6.18 -1.03
N LEU A 94 12.00 6.42 -2.17
CA LEU A 94 11.47 7.25 -3.26
C LEU A 94 10.33 6.57 -4.03
N ALA A 95 10.39 5.24 -4.19
CA ALA A 95 9.35 4.46 -4.84
C ALA A 95 8.09 4.28 -3.97
N ALA A 96 8.19 4.55 -2.66
CA ALA A 96 7.04 4.45 -1.78
C ALA A 96 6.01 5.53 -2.13
N PRO A 97 4.71 5.19 -2.26
CA PRO A 97 3.69 6.17 -2.59
C PRO A 97 3.54 7.19 -1.45
N LEU A 98 3.36 8.45 -1.82
CA LEU A 98 3.15 9.53 -0.87
C LEU A 98 1.81 9.37 -0.15
N LYS A 99 1.83 9.43 1.18
CA LYS A 99 0.62 9.29 2.03
C LYS A 99 0.00 10.63 2.44
N GLY A 100 0.65 11.75 2.09
CA GLY A 100 0.27 13.09 2.53
C GLY A 100 -1.21 13.42 2.32
N PRO A 101 -1.78 13.23 1.11
CA PRO A 101 -3.19 13.54 0.86
C PRO A 101 -4.16 12.75 1.76
N ALA A 102 -3.91 11.46 1.94
CA ALA A 102 -4.75 10.59 2.77
C ALA A 102 -4.70 10.97 4.26
N ILE A 103 -3.54 11.43 4.73
CA ILE A 103 -3.36 11.88 6.12
C ILE A 103 -4.02 13.25 6.33
N ALA A 104 -3.87 14.17 5.37
CA ALA A 104 -4.48 15.50 5.45
C ALA A 104 -6.01 15.43 5.49
N SER A 105 -6.62 14.50 4.74
CA SER A 105 -8.06 14.29 4.71
C SER A 105 -8.62 13.49 5.89
N TYR A 106 -7.87 13.27 6.97
CA TYR A 106 -8.29 12.39 8.08
C TYR A 106 -9.62 12.80 8.72
N TYR A 107 -9.84 14.10 8.97
CA TYR A 107 -11.11 14.62 9.48
C TYR A 107 -12.06 15.10 8.37
N GLY A 108 -11.66 14.98 7.11
CA GLY A 108 -12.36 15.53 5.94
C GLY A 108 -12.09 17.02 5.72
N ASP A 109 -12.74 17.57 4.69
CA ASP A 109 -12.64 18.99 4.37
C ASP A 109 -13.60 19.79 5.23
N ASN A 110 -13.09 20.74 6.02
CA ASN A 110 -13.91 21.62 6.86
C ASN A 110 -14.93 22.45 6.06
N ASN A 111 -14.67 22.66 4.77
CA ASN A 111 -15.51 23.43 3.86
C ASN A 111 -16.55 22.57 3.12
N SER A 112 -16.54 21.25 3.29
CA SER A 112 -17.46 20.34 2.59
C SER A 112 -18.88 20.40 3.15
N THR A 113 -19.04 20.77 4.42
CA THR A 113 -20.34 20.82 5.10
C THR A 113 -20.66 22.25 5.51
N PRO A 114 -21.86 22.77 5.18
CA PRO A 114 -22.24 24.10 5.59
C PRO A 114 -22.47 24.18 7.09
N THR A 115 -21.95 25.24 7.70
CA THR A 115 -22.15 25.54 9.12
C THR A 115 -23.44 26.33 9.32
N PHE A 116 -23.97 26.39 10.55
CA PHE A 116 -25.13 27.21 10.89
C PHE A 116 -25.00 28.69 10.51
N LYS A 117 -23.77 29.21 10.46
CA LYS A 117 -23.48 30.57 9.98
C LYS A 117 -23.83 30.74 8.50
N ASP A 118 -23.54 29.75 7.68
CA ASP A 118 -23.81 29.78 6.24
C ASP A 118 -25.33 29.78 6.01
N PHE A 119 -26.08 28.99 6.77
CA PHE A 119 -27.54 28.99 6.71
C PHE A 119 -28.17 30.34 7.08
N LYS A 120 -27.63 31.04 8.08
CA LYS A 120 -28.09 32.41 8.39
C LYS A 120 -27.81 33.39 7.27
N GLN A 121 -26.71 33.22 6.55
CA GLN A 121 -26.34 34.06 5.42
C GLN A 121 -27.21 33.77 4.19
N TRP A 122 -27.54 32.50 3.94
CA TRP A 122 -28.35 32.09 2.79
C TRP A 122 -29.84 32.41 2.96
N PHE A 123 -30.37 32.32 4.19
CA PHE A 123 -31.79 32.51 4.48
C PHE A 123 -32.00 33.55 5.59
N PRO A 124 -31.66 34.83 5.34
CA PRO A 124 -31.82 35.89 6.34
C PRO A 124 -33.28 36.11 6.76
N GLU A 125 -34.25 35.84 5.87
CA GLU A 125 -35.68 36.00 6.13
C GLU A 125 -36.21 35.08 7.23
N LEU A 126 -35.62 33.89 7.38
CA LEU A 126 -36.07 32.88 8.35
C LEU A 126 -35.62 33.17 9.78
N LYS A 127 -34.72 34.15 9.99
CA LYS A 127 -34.19 34.55 11.31
C LYS A 127 -33.78 33.36 12.19
N LEU A 128 -33.02 32.43 11.61
CA LEU A 128 -32.64 31.18 12.26
C LEU A 128 -31.83 31.40 13.55
N VAL A 129 -32.15 30.64 14.60
CA VAL A 129 -31.46 30.65 15.90
C VAL A 129 -30.90 29.26 16.19
N ASP A 130 -29.65 29.20 16.66
CA ASP A 130 -29.02 27.95 17.08
C ASP A 130 -29.37 27.71 18.57
N PRO A 131 -30.21 26.71 18.89
CA PRO A 131 -30.66 26.48 20.25
C PRO A 131 -29.52 26.11 21.21
N LYS A 132 -28.47 25.44 20.71
CA LYS A 132 -27.31 25.06 21.51
C LYS A 132 -26.49 26.29 21.89
N GLU A 133 -26.31 27.21 20.94
CA GLU A 133 -25.61 28.46 21.19
C GLU A 133 -26.41 29.40 22.11
N GLU A 134 -27.72 29.49 21.92
CA GLU A 134 -28.60 30.28 22.79
C GLU A 134 -28.55 29.76 24.24
N TYR A 135 -28.64 28.44 24.42
CA TYR A 135 -28.47 27.81 25.72
C TYR A 135 -27.09 28.12 26.33
N ARG A 136 -26.01 28.05 25.54
CA ARG A 136 -24.66 28.38 26.00
C ARG A 136 -24.59 29.83 26.50
N VAL A 137 -25.17 30.78 25.77
CA VAL A 137 -25.20 32.21 26.14
C VAL A 137 -26.03 32.44 27.41
N MET A 138 -27.20 31.80 27.52
CA MET A 138 -28.02 31.84 28.72
C MET A 138 -27.25 31.33 29.95
N MET A 139 -26.57 30.18 29.82
CA MET A 139 -25.78 29.60 30.90
C MET A 139 -24.61 30.50 31.31
N VAL A 140 -23.95 31.17 30.35
CA VAL A 140 -22.92 32.18 30.64
C VAL A 140 -23.51 33.34 31.45
N ALA A 141 -24.69 33.84 31.09
CA ALA A 141 -25.36 34.91 31.84
C ALA A 141 -25.74 34.46 33.26
N LEU A 142 -26.31 33.27 33.43
CA LEU A 142 -26.67 32.71 34.72
C LEU A 142 -25.46 32.48 35.65
N ARG A 143 -24.30 32.12 35.08
CA ARG A 143 -23.04 31.97 35.83
C ARG A 143 -22.52 33.33 36.29
N LYS A 144 -22.57 34.36 35.44
CA LYS A 144 -22.19 35.73 35.80
C LYS A 144 -23.04 36.28 36.95
N LYS A 145 -24.36 36.07 36.93
CA LYS A 145 -25.27 36.49 38.02
C LYS A 145 -24.90 35.94 39.39
N ARG A 146 -24.32 34.74 39.45
CA ARG A 146 -23.92 34.05 40.69
C ARG A 146 -22.45 34.27 41.06
N ASN A 147 -21.76 35.21 40.39
CA ASN A 147 -20.32 35.44 40.52
C ASN A 147 -19.48 34.17 40.24
N LYS A 148 -19.99 33.29 39.37
CA LYS A 148 -19.30 32.08 38.87
C LYS A 148 -18.93 32.22 37.39
N GLY A 149 -18.86 33.46 36.90
CA GLY A 149 -18.37 33.76 35.56
C GLY A 149 -16.87 33.51 35.46
N ALA A 150 -16.38 33.26 34.24
CA ALA A 150 -14.94 33.18 34.01
C ALA A 150 -14.27 34.52 34.40
N PRO A 151 -13.10 34.47 35.06
CA PRO A 151 -12.36 35.70 35.40
C PRO A 151 -11.92 36.42 34.12
N LYS A 152 -11.63 37.73 34.24
CA LYS A 152 -11.12 38.53 33.12
C LYS A 152 -9.79 37.95 32.65
N LYS A 153 -9.69 37.64 31.35
CA LYS A 153 -8.43 37.21 30.73
C LYS A 153 -7.39 38.33 30.87
N LYS A 154 -6.19 38.00 31.36
CA LYS A 154 -5.06 38.95 31.40
C LYS A 154 -4.61 39.25 29.97
N THR A 155 -4.45 40.53 29.66
CA THR A 155 -3.74 40.97 28.45
C THR A 155 -2.27 41.13 28.85
N SER A 156 -1.37 40.48 28.13
CA SER A 156 0.08 40.69 28.26
C SER A 156 0.50 41.99 27.59
#